data_AF-A0A1I2GH09-F1
#
_entry.id   AF-A0A1I2GH09-F1
#
_cell.length_a   1.000
_cell.length_b   1.000
_cell.length_c   1.000
_cell.angle_alpha   90.00
_cell.angle_beta   90.00
_cell.angle_gamma   90.00
#
_symmetry.space_group_name_H-M   'P 1'
#
loop_
_entity.id
_entity.type
_entity.pdbx_description
1 polymer ?
#
loop_
_entity_poly.entity_id
_entity_poly.type
_entity_poly.pdbx_seq_one_letter_code
_entity_poly.pdbx_strand_id
1 'polypeptide(L)'
;MKILSDRNDMLALGILIVTRFLLTVWAITLGYVLYNLWRGSYLFAAINSVAFLINFWGFYLIKFKKKHRPIILPLIIFNFFLIMLSIVLTYGLYSYSMVNIYLLFFITTLIFPTPQRYYLLGFYSLSLLSIAYAQATCPECFKPYIPEQLYPTNLLITFATDNFLYISIGLIISQEYIREQKLILRRERILAKQNEDIMVQNQEIESYNEGITYLNQKLEILVEERTKQLEIQNQQLVHYAFYNAHKVRAPLARILGLIQLLAMEYQPSEDTTKFYLQSINDNIKELNEVVKNIHQETI
;
A
#
# COMPACT_ATOMS: atom_id res chain seq x y z
N MET A 1 2.02 -5.83 -2.53
CA MET A 1 3.00 -5.26 -3.49
C MET A 1 2.57 -5.45 -4.96
N LYS A 2 2.20 -6.66 -5.39
CA LYS A 2 1.79 -6.97 -6.79
C LYS A 2 0.54 -6.19 -7.28
N ILE A 3 -0.47 -5.99 -6.42
CA ILE A 3 -1.71 -5.24 -6.74
C ILE A 3 -1.46 -3.73 -6.88
N LEU A 4 -0.46 -3.19 -6.17
CA LEU A 4 -0.04 -1.79 -6.29
C LEU A 4 0.77 -1.54 -7.57
N SER A 5 1.53 -2.55 -8.04
CA SER A 5 2.16 -2.56 -9.37
C SER A 5 1.10 -2.53 -10.46
N ASP A 6 0.18 -3.49 -10.45
CA ASP A 6 -0.91 -3.60 -11.45
C ASP A 6 -1.76 -2.33 -11.55
N ARG A 7 -2.00 -1.65 -10.42
CA ARG A 7 -2.73 -0.38 -10.35
C ARG A 7 -1.98 0.77 -11.02
N ASN A 8 -0.68 0.89 -10.75
CA ASN A 8 0.14 1.92 -11.39
C ASN A 8 0.35 1.61 -12.86
N ASP A 9 0.45 0.33 -13.22
CA ASP A 9 0.66 -0.14 -14.58
C ASP A 9 -0.57 0.11 -15.45
N MET A 10 -1.80 -0.16 -14.97
CA MET A 10 -3.03 0.15 -15.72
C MET A 10 -3.30 1.65 -15.88
N LEU A 11 -3.09 2.45 -14.83
CA LEU A 11 -3.21 3.91 -14.92
C LEU A 11 -2.14 4.49 -15.85
N ALA A 12 -0.91 3.99 -15.77
CA ALA A 12 0.15 4.34 -16.70
C ALA A 12 -0.21 3.94 -18.13
N LEU A 13 -0.85 2.79 -18.34
CA LEU A 13 -1.27 2.31 -19.66
C LEU A 13 -2.34 3.20 -20.28
N GLY A 14 -3.39 3.56 -19.51
CA GLY A 14 -4.43 4.48 -19.97
C GLY A 14 -3.88 5.87 -20.31
N ILE A 15 -2.98 6.39 -19.46
CA ILE A 15 -2.28 7.66 -19.70
C ILE A 15 -1.34 7.57 -20.91
N LEU A 16 -0.65 6.45 -21.09
CA LEU A 16 0.23 6.20 -22.22
C LEU A 16 -0.56 6.15 -23.54
N ILE A 17 -1.72 5.52 -23.54
CA ILE A 17 -2.60 5.44 -24.72
C ILE A 17 -3.10 6.84 -25.10
N VAL A 18 -3.63 7.61 -24.13
CA VAL A 18 -4.11 8.98 -24.39
C VAL A 18 -2.99 9.89 -24.88
N THR A 19 -1.79 9.79 -24.29
CA THR A 19 -0.64 10.59 -24.72
C THR A 19 -0.15 10.21 -26.11
N ARG A 20 -0.08 8.91 -26.44
CA ARG A 20 0.25 8.45 -27.78
C ARG A 20 -0.79 8.90 -28.81
N PHE A 21 -2.08 8.80 -28.50
CA PHE A 21 -3.16 9.29 -29.35
C PHE A 21 -3.02 10.79 -29.63
N LEU A 22 -2.80 11.60 -28.58
CA LEU A 22 -2.56 13.03 -28.76
C LEU A 22 -1.32 13.26 -29.62
N LEU A 23 -0.18 12.64 -29.33
CA LEU A 23 1.05 12.75 -30.14
C LEU A 23 0.85 12.35 -31.61
N THR A 24 -0.01 11.37 -31.91
CA THR A 24 -0.34 11.03 -33.30
C THR A 24 -1.17 12.10 -33.99
N VAL A 25 -2.21 12.62 -33.33
CA VAL A 25 -3.02 13.72 -33.89
C VAL A 25 -2.16 14.99 -34.04
N TRP A 26 -1.16 15.14 -33.20
CA TRP A 26 -0.19 16.22 -33.22
C TRP A 26 0.76 16.15 -34.40
N ALA A 27 1.31 14.98 -34.71
CA ALA A 27 2.12 14.78 -35.89
C ALA A 27 1.33 15.10 -37.18
N ILE A 28 0.04 14.72 -37.21
CA ILE A 28 -0.86 15.00 -38.34
C ILE A 28 -1.09 16.51 -38.49
N THR A 29 -1.46 17.21 -37.42
CA THR A 29 -1.71 18.67 -37.44
C THR A 29 -0.46 19.47 -37.79
N LEU A 30 0.72 19.07 -37.31
CA LEU A 30 2.00 19.68 -37.68
C LEU A 30 2.29 19.52 -39.18
N GLY A 31 2.06 18.33 -39.74
CA GLY A 31 2.20 18.09 -41.18
C GLY A 31 1.33 19.04 -42.02
N TYR A 32 0.10 19.32 -41.57
CA TYR A 32 -0.79 20.27 -42.24
C TYR A 32 -0.35 21.72 -42.12
N VAL A 33 0.20 22.14 -40.98
CA VAL A 33 0.78 23.48 -40.85
C VAL A 33 1.92 23.65 -41.85
N LEU A 34 2.81 22.66 -41.95
CA LEU A 34 3.92 22.66 -42.90
C LEU A 34 3.43 22.70 -44.36
N TYR A 35 2.38 21.94 -44.68
CA TYR A 35 1.75 21.98 -46.00
C TYR A 35 1.20 23.37 -46.35
N ASN A 36 0.55 24.05 -45.40
CA ASN A 36 0.04 25.41 -45.61
C ASN A 36 1.17 26.44 -45.75
N LEU A 37 2.26 26.31 -45.00
CA LEU A 37 3.45 27.15 -45.17
C LEU A 37 4.06 26.97 -46.55
N TRP A 38 4.15 25.74 -47.04
CA TRP A 38 4.67 25.42 -48.37
C TRP A 38 3.81 26.00 -49.50
N ARG A 39 2.47 26.01 -49.33
CA ARG A 39 1.54 26.66 -50.28
C ARG A 39 1.51 28.19 -50.21
N GLY A 40 2.28 28.84 -49.33
CA GLY A 40 2.27 30.30 -49.16
C GLY A 40 1.08 30.83 -48.34
N SER A 41 0.32 29.94 -47.69
CA SER A 41 -0.86 30.25 -46.88
C SER A 41 -0.48 30.62 -45.44
N TYR A 42 0.35 31.67 -45.27
CA TYR A 42 1.01 31.99 -43.99
C TYR A 42 0.05 32.36 -42.86
N LEU A 43 -1.00 33.14 -43.14
CA LEU A 43 -2.00 33.55 -42.15
C LEU A 43 -2.70 32.32 -41.54
N PHE A 44 -3.10 31.36 -42.39
CA PHE A 44 -3.79 30.14 -41.99
C PHE A 44 -2.87 29.21 -41.21
N ALA A 45 -1.62 29.08 -41.63
CA ALA A 45 -0.61 28.33 -40.89
C ALA A 45 -0.39 28.92 -39.50
N ALA A 46 -0.34 30.26 -39.36
CA ALA A 46 -0.17 30.93 -38.07
C ALA A 46 -1.37 30.69 -37.14
N ILE A 47 -2.61 30.89 -37.62
CA ILE A 47 -3.82 30.69 -36.79
C ILE A 47 -3.92 29.24 -36.31
N ASN A 48 -3.72 28.27 -37.20
CA ASN A 48 -3.77 26.85 -36.84
C ASN A 48 -2.63 26.44 -35.90
N SER A 49 -1.44 27.03 -36.04
CA SER A 49 -0.31 26.79 -35.13
C SER A 49 -0.60 27.31 -33.71
N VAL A 50 -1.19 28.50 -33.60
CA VAL A 50 -1.58 29.08 -32.31
C VAL A 50 -2.66 28.25 -31.65
N ALA A 51 -3.72 27.89 -32.39
CA ALA A 51 -4.80 27.03 -31.88
C ALA A 51 -4.28 25.66 -31.40
N PHE A 52 -3.33 25.09 -32.14
CA PHE A 52 -2.64 23.86 -31.78
C PHE A 52 -1.82 23.98 -30.48
N LEU A 53 -0.99 25.02 -30.36
CA LEU A 53 -0.19 25.27 -29.16
C LEU A 53 -1.07 25.46 -27.92
N ILE A 54 -2.18 26.19 -28.07
CA ILE A 54 -3.14 26.39 -26.98
C ILE A 54 -3.74 25.06 -26.52
N ASN A 55 -4.13 24.19 -27.46
CA ASN A 55 -4.62 22.85 -27.14
C ASN A 55 -3.56 21.98 -26.44
N PHE A 56 -2.30 22.08 -26.87
CA PHE A 56 -1.21 21.35 -26.20
C PHE A 56 -1.01 21.75 -24.76
N TRP A 57 -0.81 23.05 -24.58
CA TRP A 57 -0.41 23.61 -23.31
C TRP A 57 -1.59 23.52 -22.35
N GLY A 58 -2.82 23.65 -22.84
CA GLY A 58 -4.04 23.32 -22.10
C GLY A 58 -4.03 21.89 -21.56
N PHE A 59 -3.74 20.88 -22.39
CA PHE A 59 -3.64 19.50 -21.94
C PHE A 59 -2.48 19.29 -20.94
N TYR A 60 -1.28 19.79 -21.26
CA TYR A 60 -0.08 19.63 -20.42
C TYR A 60 -0.26 20.25 -19.02
N LEU A 61 -0.76 21.49 -18.95
CA LEU A 61 -0.96 22.20 -17.69
C LEU A 61 -1.94 21.48 -16.77
N ILE A 62 -2.95 20.80 -17.32
CA ILE A 62 -3.94 20.07 -16.52
C ILE A 62 -3.41 18.74 -16.04
N LYS A 63 -2.67 18.03 -16.91
CA LYS A 63 -2.06 16.75 -16.57
C LYS A 63 -1.04 16.89 -15.44
N PHE A 64 -0.23 17.95 -15.46
CA PHE A 64 0.90 18.08 -14.54
C PHE A 64 0.73 19.17 -13.46
N LYS A 65 -0.19 20.12 -13.62
CA LYS A 65 -0.39 21.23 -12.66
C LYS A 65 -1.88 21.57 -12.46
N LYS A 66 -2.60 20.72 -11.73
CA LYS A 66 -4.03 20.89 -11.34
C LYS A 66 -4.40 22.28 -10.78
N LYS A 67 -3.42 23.05 -10.29
CA LYS A 67 -3.55 24.42 -9.75
C LYS A 67 -4.04 25.45 -10.79
N HIS A 68 -3.84 25.24 -12.09
CA HIS A 68 -4.14 26.26 -13.12
C HIS A 68 -5.52 26.17 -13.77
N ARG A 69 -6.41 25.28 -13.28
CA ARG A 69 -7.78 25.06 -13.81
C ARG A 69 -8.58 26.33 -14.19
N PRO A 70 -8.61 27.43 -13.41
CA PRO A 70 -9.39 28.61 -13.79
C PRO A 70 -8.89 29.33 -15.04
N ILE A 71 -7.61 29.17 -15.41
CA ILE A 71 -7.00 29.80 -16.60
C ILE A 71 -7.34 29.00 -17.87
N ILE A 72 -7.60 27.70 -17.75
CA ILE A 72 -7.85 26.84 -18.90
C ILE A 72 -9.18 27.15 -19.59
N LEU A 73 -10.24 27.41 -18.83
CA LEU A 73 -11.55 27.69 -19.41
C LEU A 73 -11.54 28.89 -20.38
N PRO A 74 -11.04 30.09 -19.99
CA PRO A 74 -10.96 31.22 -20.92
C PRO A 74 -10.01 30.95 -22.08
N LEU A 75 -8.93 30.19 -21.86
CA LEU A 75 -7.98 29.81 -22.91
C LEU A 75 -8.62 28.89 -23.98
N ILE A 76 -9.47 27.95 -23.55
CA ILE A 76 -10.22 27.04 -24.42
C ILE A 76 -11.34 27.78 -25.17
N ILE A 77 -12.01 28.72 -24.51
CA ILE A 77 -13.01 29.59 -25.15
C ILE A 77 -12.34 30.48 -26.20
N PHE A 78 -11.19 31.08 -25.89
CA PHE A 78 -10.42 31.86 -26.84
C PHE A 78 -9.96 31.02 -28.03
N ASN A 79 -9.47 29.80 -27.78
CA ASN A 79 -9.10 28.86 -28.83
C ASN A 79 -10.27 28.52 -29.75
N PHE A 80 -11.44 28.28 -29.16
CA PHE A 80 -12.67 28.02 -29.92
C PHE A 80 -12.97 29.16 -30.90
N PHE A 81 -12.93 30.42 -30.45
CA PHE A 81 -13.15 31.57 -31.33
C PHE A 81 -12.08 31.70 -32.42
N LEU A 82 -10.81 31.43 -32.11
CA LEU A 82 -9.74 31.40 -33.12
C LEU A 82 -10.00 30.34 -34.19
N ILE A 83 -10.44 29.13 -33.80
CA ILE A 83 -10.78 28.06 -34.74
C ILE A 83 -12.00 28.45 -35.57
N MET A 84 -13.04 29.04 -34.96
CA MET A 84 -14.22 29.50 -35.69
C MET A 84 -13.90 30.59 -36.71
N LEU A 85 -13.05 31.55 -36.33
CA LEU A 85 -12.55 32.56 -37.26
C LEU A 85 -11.77 31.92 -38.41
N SER A 86 -10.92 30.93 -38.13
CA SER A 86 -10.20 30.16 -39.15
C SER A 86 -11.16 29.46 -40.12
N ILE A 87 -12.24 28.84 -39.63
CA ILE A 87 -13.24 28.15 -40.44
C ILE A 87 -13.93 29.12 -41.40
N VAL A 88 -14.36 30.29 -40.92
CA VAL A 88 -15.03 31.31 -41.75
C VAL A 88 -14.10 31.90 -42.81
N LEU A 89 -12.83 32.13 -42.46
CA LEU A 89 -11.82 32.69 -43.36
C LEU A 89 -11.19 31.67 -44.33
N THR A 90 -11.61 30.40 -44.27
CA THR A 90 -11.12 29.32 -45.14
C THR A 90 -12.31 28.63 -45.85
N TYR A 91 -12.11 27.40 -46.34
CA TYR A 91 -13.09 26.55 -47.01
C TYR A 91 -14.29 26.12 -46.15
N GLY A 92 -14.65 26.88 -45.11
CA GLY A 92 -15.74 26.56 -44.19
C GLY A 92 -15.51 25.23 -43.49
N LEU A 93 -16.56 24.42 -43.43
CA LEU A 93 -16.54 23.09 -42.81
C LEU A 93 -15.67 22.07 -43.56
N TYR A 94 -15.17 22.39 -44.75
CA TYR A 94 -14.16 21.56 -45.45
C TYR A 94 -12.73 21.95 -45.09
N SER A 95 -12.55 22.98 -44.26
CA SER A 95 -11.22 23.41 -43.87
C SER A 95 -10.55 22.40 -42.94
N TYR A 96 -9.22 22.31 -43.04
CA TYR A 96 -8.41 21.52 -42.11
C TYR A 96 -8.51 22.00 -40.65
N SER A 97 -9.03 23.21 -40.43
CA SER A 97 -9.36 23.73 -39.11
C SER A 97 -10.35 22.83 -38.35
N MET A 98 -11.10 21.97 -39.05
CA MET A 98 -11.98 20.97 -38.44
C MET A 98 -11.21 19.93 -37.61
N VAL A 99 -9.97 19.59 -37.97
CA VAL A 99 -9.15 18.71 -37.12
C VAL A 99 -8.91 19.35 -35.75
N ASN A 100 -8.69 20.67 -35.72
CA ASN A 100 -8.54 21.42 -34.47
C ASN A 100 -9.84 21.51 -33.68
N ILE A 101 -11.01 21.58 -34.33
CA ILE A 101 -12.29 21.52 -33.61
C ILE A 101 -12.52 20.15 -32.98
N TYR A 102 -12.26 19.05 -33.71
CA TYR A 102 -12.41 17.71 -33.15
C TYR A 102 -11.43 17.42 -32.01
N LEU A 103 -10.20 17.92 -32.13
CA LEU A 103 -9.22 17.87 -31.05
C LEU A 103 -9.71 18.67 -29.82
N LEU A 104 -10.33 19.84 -30.03
CA LEU A 104 -10.92 20.63 -28.94
C LEU A 104 -12.09 19.89 -28.27
N PHE A 105 -12.95 19.20 -29.02
CA PHE A 105 -14.00 18.33 -28.48
C PHE A 105 -13.41 17.24 -27.59
N PHE A 106 -12.39 16.53 -28.09
CA PHE A 106 -11.71 15.45 -27.37
C PHE A 106 -11.01 15.96 -26.09
N ILE A 107 -10.34 17.10 -26.19
CA ILE A 107 -9.69 17.75 -25.04
C ILE A 107 -10.73 18.15 -23.99
N THR A 108 -11.86 18.70 -24.42
CA THR A 108 -12.96 19.11 -23.53
C THR A 108 -13.61 17.93 -22.82
N THR A 109 -13.78 16.79 -23.50
CA THR A 109 -14.37 15.58 -22.88
C THR A 109 -13.49 14.99 -21.79
N LEU A 110 -12.16 15.11 -21.96
CA LEU A 110 -11.17 14.58 -21.04
C LEU A 110 -10.93 15.49 -19.83
N ILE A 111 -11.00 16.80 -20.04
CA ILE A 111 -10.56 17.80 -19.06
C ILE A 111 -11.66 18.23 -18.10
N PHE A 112 -12.88 18.48 -18.61
CA PHE A 112 -13.90 19.17 -17.83
C PHE A 112 -14.82 18.23 -17.06
N PRO A 113 -15.26 18.65 -15.85
CA PRO A 113 -16.23 17.90 -15.07
C PRO A 113 -17.61 17.89 -15.73
N THR A 114 -18.43 16.93 -15.32
CA THR A 114 -19.69 16.53 -15.96
C THR A 114 -20.64 17.68 -16.35
N PRO A 115 -20.98 18.68 -15.51
CA PRO A 115 -21.92 19.71 -15.96
C PRO A 115 -21.29 20.62 -17.02
N GLN A 116 -20.09 21.16 -16.76
CA GLN A 116 -19.39 22.09 -17.64
C GLN A 116 -19.08 21.48 -19.01
N ARG A 117 -18.68 20.20 -19.02
CA ARG A 117 -18.39 19.46 -20.24
C ARG A 117 -19.60 19.42 -21.18
N TYR A 118 -20.79 19.11 -20.68
CA TYR A 118 -21.98 19.03 -21.54
C TYR A 118 -22.38 20.39 -22.10
N TYR A 119 -22.30 21.45 -21.30
CA TYR A 119 -22.56 22.81 -21.79
C TYR A 119 -21.59 23.22 -22.90
N LEU A 120 -20.29 22.95 -22.73
CA LEU A 120 -19.28 23.26 -23.75
C LEU A 120 -19.48 22.45 -25.04
N LEU A 121 -19.71 21.14 -24.93
CA LEU A 121 -19.96 20.29 -26.10
C LEU A 121 -21.24 20.67 -26.84
N GLY A 122 -22.31 21.00 -26.12
CA GLY A 122 -23.55 21.51 -26.69
C GLY A 122 -23.34 22.83 -27.42
N PHE A 123 -22.60 23.77 -26.80
CA PHE A 123 -22.26 25.05 -27.40
C PHE A 123 -21.43 24.89 -28.69
N TYR A 124 -20.42 24.02 -28.70
CA TYR A 124 -19.62 23.75 -29.90
C TYR A 124 -20.45 23.14 -31.01
N SER A 125 -21.32 22.18 -30.68
CA SER A 125 -22.20 21.51 -31.64
C SER A 125 -23.19 22.49 -32.27
N LEU A 126 -23.81 23.36 -31.45
CA LEU A 126 -24.72 24.39 -31.93
C LEU A 126 -24.02 25.39 -32.85
N SER A 127 -22.80 25.82 -32.49
CA SER A 127 -22.02 26.76 -33.29
C SER A 127 -21.63 26.18 -34.65
N LEU A 128 -21.24 24.90 -34.70
CA LEU A 128 -20.95 24.25 -35.96
C LEU A 128 -22.20 24.05 -36.82
N LEU A 129 -23.37 23.77 -36.22
CA LEU A 129 -24.66 23.75 -36.93
C LEU A 129 -24.99 25.12 -37.53
N SER A 130 -24.75 26.21 -36.79
CA SER A 130 -24.94 27.57 -37.30
C SER A 130 -24.02 27.86 -38.49
N ILE A 131 -22.76 27.40 -38.45
CA ILE A 131 -21.83 27.54 -39.58
C ILE A 131 -22.27 26.68 -40.77
N ALA A 132 -22.73 25.45 -40.53
CA ALA A 132 -23.25 24.58 -41.59
C ALA A 132 -24.43 25.23 -42.32
N TYR A 133 -25.37 25.81 -41.56
CA TYR A 133 -26.50 26.54 -42.10
C TYR A 133 -26.07 27.81 -42.86
N ALA A 134 -25.14 28.58 -42.31
CA ALA A 134 -24.59 29.76 -42.98
C ALA A 134 -23.87 29.39 -44.28
N GLN A 135 -23.12 28.28 -44.30
CA GLN A 135 -22.42 27.82 -45.49
C GLN A 135 -23.39 27.29 -46.56
N ALA A 136 -24.50 26.68 -46.16
CA ALA A 136 -25.55 26.24 -47.09
C ALA A 136 -26.34 27.41 -47.70
N THR A 137 -26.55 28.49 -46.94
CA THR A 137 -27.35 29.66 -47.39
C THR A 137 -26.50 30.72 -48.09
N CYS A 138 -25.24 30.89 -47.69
CA CYS A 138 -24.28 31.80 -48.31
C CYS A 138 -22.92 31.13 -48.49
N PRO A 139 -22.73 30.30 -49.53
CA PRO A 139 -21.45 29.67 -49.81
C PRO A 139 -20.34 30.69 -50.12
N GLU A 140 -20.69 31.82 -50.73
CA GLU A 140 -19.76 32.92 -51.07
C GLU A 140 -19.20 33.65 -49.84
N CYS A 141 -19.86 33.52 -48.68
CA CYS A 141 -19.40 34.09 -47.42
C CYS A 141 -18.13 33.39 -46.90
N PHE A 142 -17.80 32.20 -47.40
CA PHE A 142 -16.61 31.42 -47.02
C PHE A 142 -15.57 31.48 -48.14
N LYS A 143 -14.33 31.87 -47.83
CA LYS A 143 -13.26 32.08 -48.82
C LYS A 143 -12.07 31.17 -48.53
N PRO A 144 -11.44 30.51 -49.52
CA PRO A 144 -11.76 30.57 -50.95
C PRO A 144 -13.06 29.81 -51.27
N TYR A 145 -13.85 30.37 -52.18
CA TYR A 145 -15.08 29.74 -52.65
C TYR A 145 -14.75 28.42 -53.37
N ILE A 146 -15.43 27.33 -52.99
CA ILE A 146 -15.38 26.06 -53.71
C ILE A 146 -16.58 26.06 -54.67
N PRO A 147 -16.37 25.82 -55.99
CA PRO A 147 -17.46 25.71 -56.96
C PRO A 147 -18.46 24.61 -56.57
N GLU A 148 -19.75 24.88 -56.80
CA GLU A 148 -20.86 24.04 -56.33
C GLU A 148 -20.75 22.56 -56.74
N GLN A 149 -20.16 22.30 -57.90
CA GLN A 149 -19.95 20.96 -58.47
C GLN A 149 -18.94 20.08 -57.72
N LEU A 150 -18.11 20.66 -56.85
CA LEU A 150 -17.12 19.93 -56.06
C LEU A 150 -17.60 19.65 -54.62
N TYR A 151 -18.78 20.13 -54.24
CA TYR A 151 -19.36 19.75 -52.96
C TYR A 151 -19.88 18.31 -53.04
N PRO A 152 -19.49 17.40 -52.12
CA PRO A 152 -20.23 16.16 -51.96
C PRO A 152 -21.70 16.50 -51.74
N THR A 153 -22.60 15.82 -52.45
CA THR A 153 -24.05 16.11 -52.51
C THR A 153 -24.76 16.08 -51.15
N ASN A 154 -24.06 15.69 -50.09
CA ASN A 154 -24.59 15.39 -48.76
C ASN A 154 -23.75 16.03 -47.62
N LEU A 155 -23.23 17.24 -47.78
CA LEU A 155 -22.43 17.97 -46.75
C LEU A 155 -23.04 17.91 -45.34
N LEU A 156 -24.34 18.21 -45.23
CA LEU A 156 -25.05 18.22 -43.94
C LEU A 156 -25.11 16.82 -43.32
N ILE A 157 -25.24 15.78 -44.14
CA ILE A 157 -25.29 14.39 -43.67
C ILE A 157 -23.90 13.95 -43.21
N THR A 158 -22.84 14.20 -43.99
CA THR A 158 -21.46 13.88 -43.60
C THR A 158 -21.08 14.60 -42.30
N PHE A 159 -21.42 15.89 -42.19
CA PHE A 159 -21.20 16.66 -40.98
C PHE A 159 -21.99 16.11 -39.78
N ALA A 160 -23.28 15.77 -39.97
CA ALA A 160 -24.10 15.18 -38.92
C ALA A 160 -23.55 13.83 -38.45
N THR A 161 -23.10 12.97 -39.37
CA THR A 161 -22.52 11.66 -39.04
C THR A 161 -21.20 11.80 -38.29
N ASP A 162 -20.32 12.74 -38.69
CA ASP A 162 -19.05 12.97 -38.01
C ASP A 162 -19.27 13.50 -36.59
N ASN A 163 -20.13 14.50 -36.42
CA ASN A 163 -20.45 15.03 -35.09
C ASN A 163 -21.08 13.97 -34.19
N PHE A 164 -22.00 13.16 -34.73
CA PHE A 164 -22.57 12.04 -33.99
C PHE A 164 -21.50 11.04 -33.53
N LEU A 165 -20.56 10.68 -34.42
CA LEU A 165 -19.45 9.80 -34.09
C LEU A 165 -18.57 10.40 -32.97
N TYR A 166 -18.14 11.66 -33.09
CA TYR A 166 -17.30 12.29 -32.06
C TYR A 166 -18.01 12.46 -30.72
N ILE A 167 -19.30 12.80 -30.71
CA ILE A 167 -20.10 12.89 -29.49
C ILE A 167 -20.22 11.52 -28.85
N SER A 168 -20.53 10.46 -29.62
CA SER A 168 -20.64 9.09 -29.09
C SER A 168 -19.32 8.59 -28.49
N ILE A 169 -18.18 8.80 -29.17
CA ILE A 169 -16.85 8.47 -28.65
C ILE A 169 -16.56 9.27 -27.38
N GLY A 170 -16.86 10.57 -27.40
CA GLY A 170 -16.69 11.45 -26.24
C GLY A 170 -17.51 10.98 -25.03
N LEU A 171 -18.74 10.52 -25.24
CA LEU A 171 -19.61 9.97 -24.20
C LEU A 171 -19.08 8.65 -23.65
N ILE A 172 -18.62 7.73 -24.50
CA ILE A 172 -18.04 6.45 -24.09
C ILE A 172 -16.82 6.69 -23.20
N ILE A 173 -15.87 7.51 -23.65
CA ILE A 173 -14.65 7.85 -22.90
C ILE A 173 -15.02 8.53 -21.57
N SER A 174 -15.98 9.44 -21.61
CA SER A 174 -16.50 10.12 -20.42
C SER A 174 -17.05 9.14 -19.38
N GLN A 175 -17.85 8.16 -19.82
CA GLN A 175 -18.46 7.18 -18.93
C GLN A 175 -17.40 6.31 -18.27
N GLU A 176 -16.41 5.86 -19.05
CA GLU A 176 -15.33 5.02 -18.55
C GLU A 176 -14.45 5.79 -17.54
N TYR A 177 -14.13 7.05 -17.84
CA TYR A 177 -13.42 7.92 -16.91
C TYR A 177 -14.16 8.11 -15.58
N ILE A 178 -15.48 8.30 -15.61
CA ILE A 178 -16.30 8.43 -14.38
C ILE A 178 -16.33 7.11 -13.60
N ARG A 179 -16.40 5.97 -14.28
CA ARG A 179 -16.36 4.64 -13.65
C ARG A 179 -15.03 4.44 -12.92
N GLU A 180 -13.92 4.72 -13.59
CA GLU A 180 -12.58 4.64 -13.00
C GLU A 180 -12.44 5.53 -11.76
N GLN A 181 -12.91 6.77 -11.82
CA GLN A 181 -12.88 7.67 -10.65
C GLN A 181 -13.71 7.12 -9.47
N LYS A 182 -14.89 6.56 -9.72
CA LYS A 182 -15.71 5.93 -8.67
C LYS A 182 -15.03 4.70 -8.08
N LEU A 183 -14.35 3.89 -8.90
CA LEU A 183 -13.59 2.73 -8.44
C LEU A 183 -12.39 3.14 -7.59
N ILE A 184 -11.66 4.18 -7.99
CA ILE A 184 -10.55 4.74 -7.21
C ILE A 184 -11.04 5.19 -5.83
N LEU A 185 -12.13 5.97 -5.78
CA LEU A 185 -12.70 6.41 -4.48
C LEU A 185 -13.14 5.24 -3.61
N ARG A 186 -13.76 4.20 -4.19
CA ARG A 186 -14.14 2.99 -3.42
C ARG A 186 -12.90 2.28 -2.86
N ARG A 187 -11.85 2.15 -3.66
CA ARG A 187 -10.58 1.54 -3.23
C ARG A 187 -9.91 2.35 -2.14
N GLU A 188 -9.89 3.68 -2.23
CA GLU A 188 -9.36 4.54 -1.16
C GLU A 188 -10.10 4.35 0.16
N ARG A 189 -11.43 4.24 0.13
CA ARG A 189 -12.22 3.95 1.33
C ARG A 189 -11.91 2.58 1.93
N ILE A 190 -11.77 1.56 1.08
CA ILE A 190 -11.40 0.20 1.54
C ILE A 190 -10.00 0.21 2.16
N LEU A 191 -9.03 0.88 1.52
CA LEU A 191 -7.67 1.01 2.05
C LEU A 191 -7.64 1.78 3.37
N ALA A 192 -8.43 2.85 3.50
CA ALA A 192 -8.55 3.59 4.75
C ALA A 192 -9.07 2.70 5.87
N LYS A 193 -10.11 1.92 5.61
CA LYS A 193 -10.66 0.96 6.57
C LYS A 193 -9.65 -0.14 6.95
N GLN A 194 -8.95 -0.71 5.96
CA GLN A 194 -7.91 -1.72 6.21
C GLN A 194 -6.77 -1.15 7.07
N ASN A 195 -6.36 0.09 6.84
CA ASN A 195 -5.34 0.74 7.66
C ASN A 195 -5.82 0.96 9.09
N GLU A 196 -7.09 1.33 9.29
CA GLU A 196 -7.72 1.45 10.60
C GLU A 196 -7.74 0.09 11.33
N ASP A 197 -8.20 -0.97 10.65
CA ASP A 197 -8.24 -2.34 11.19
C ASP A 197 -6.82 -2.82 11.59
N ILE A 198 -5.80 -2.58 10.76
CA ILE A 198 -4.39 -2.91 11.06
C ILE A 198 -3.89 -2.12 12.27
N MET A 199 -4.28 -0.85 12.40
CA MET A 199 -3.86 -0.02 13.53
C MET A 199 -4.45 -0.56 14.85
N VAL A 200 -5.71 -0.98 14.84
CA VAL A 200 -6.35 -1.63 16.00
C VAL A 200 -5.66 -2.95 16.33
N GLN A 201 -5.40 -3.81 15.33
CA GLN A 201 -4.71 -5.08 15.55
C GLN A 201 -3.29 -4.89 16.12
N ASN A 202 -2.55 -3.87 15.65
CA ASN A 202 -1.24 -3.54 16.18
C ASN A 202 -1.32 -3.12 17.65
N GLN A 203 -2.31 -2.30 18.03
CA GLN A 203 -2.53 -1.91 19.43
C GLN A 203 -2.87 -3.11 20.32
N GLU A 204 -3.69 -4.05 19.82
CA GLU A 204 -3.98 -5.29 20.55
C GLU A 204 -2.73 -6.16 20.73
N ILE A 205 -1.91 -6.32 19.68
CA ILE A 205 -0.64 -7.05 19.75
C ILE A 205 0.32 -6.39 20.74
N GLU A 206 0.43 -5.07 20.76
CA GLU A 206 1.25 -4.33 21.73
C GLU A 206 0.78 -4.62 23.16
N SER A 207 -0.53 -4.53 23.43
CA SER A 207 -1.12 -4.85 24.73
C SER A 207 -0.85 -6.30 25.16
N TYR A 208 -0.99 -7.27 24.25
CA TYR A 208 -0.67 -8.67 24.55
C TYR A 208 0.83 -8.88 24.82
N ASN A 209 1.71 -8.21 24.06
CA ASN A 209 3.15 -8.28 24.28
C ASN A 209 3.56 -7.71 25.65
N GLU A 210 2.95 -6.59 26.06
CA GLU A 210 3.15 -6.03 27.41
C GLU A 210 2.69 -7.02 28.48
N GLY A 211 1.52 -7.64 28.31
CA GLY A 211 1.00 -8.66 29.21
C GLY A 211 1.91 -9.89 29.33
N ILE A 212 2.41 -10.42 28.21
CA ILE A 212 3.36 -11.53 28.18
C ILE A 212 4.67 -11.14 28.88
N THR A 213 5.18 -9.94 28.59
CA THR A 213 6.43 -9.45 29.19
C THR A 213 6.29 -9.35 30.72
N TYR A 214 5.19 -8.80 31.20
CA TYR A 214 4.88 -8.74 32.63
C TYR A 214 4.77 -10.14 33.27
N LEU A 215 4.07 -11.07 32.62
CA LEU A 215 3.96 -12.45 33.11
C LEU A 215 5.31 -13.15 33.15
N ASN A 216 6.15 -12.99 32.13
CA ASN A 216 7.49 -13.56 32.09
C ASN A 216 8.36 -13.05 33.24
N GLN A 217 8.38 -11.72 33.49
CA GLN A 217 9.10 -11.14 34.61
C GLN A 217 8.62 -11.69 35.95
N LYS A 218 7.30 -11.82 36.13
CA LYS A 218 6.73 -12.38 37.36
C LYS A 218 7.10 -13.86 37.54
N LEU A 219 7.11 -14.64 36.46
CA LEU A 219 7.53 -16.03 36.49
C LEU A 219 9.02 -16.16 36.83
N GLU A 220 9.88 -15.32 36.26
CA GLU A 220 11.32 -15.31 36.57
C GLU A 220 11.57 -15.05 38.06
N ILE A 221 10.90 -14.03 38.63
CA ILE A 221 10.99 -13.74 40.08
C ILE A 221 10.54 -14.94 40.91
N LEU A 222 9.40 -15.55 40.56
CA LEU A 222 8.88 -16.70 41.31
C LEU A 222 9.80 -17.92 41.19
N VAL A 223 10.37 -18.16 40.01
CA VAL A 223 11.36 -19.22 39.79
C VAL A 223 12.60 -18.97 40.63
N GLU A 224 13.12 -17.76 40.67
CA GLU A 224 14.26 -17.39 41.51
C GLU A 224 13.98 -17.61 42.99
N GLU A 225 12.84 -17.12 43.50
CA GLU A 225 12.41 -17.32 44.89
C GLU A 225 12.31 -18.81 45.26
N ARG A 226 11.69 -19.62 44.40
CA ARG A 226 11.54 -21.06 44.62
C ARG A 226 12.87 -21.80 44.53
N THR A 227 13.72 -21.40 43.59
CA THR A 227 15.06 -21.98 43.44
C THR A 227 15.90 -21.70 44.68
N LYS A 228 15.87 -20.46 45.19
CA LYS A 228 16.55 -20.10 46.43
C LYS A 228 16.02 -20.86 47.64
N GLN A 229 14.71 -21.03 47.76
CA GLN A 229 14.11 -21.85 48.83
C GLN A 229 14.58 -23.31 48.75
N LEU A 230 14.59 -23.89 47.56
CA LEU A 230 15.07 -25.27 47.34
C LEU A 230 16.56 -25.40 47.63
N GLU A 231 17.39 -24.43 47.26
CA GLU A 231 18.82 -24.42 47.60
C GLU A 231 19.05 -24.40 49.10
N ILE A 232 18.32 -23.54 49.83
CA ILE A 232 18.40 -23.49 51.29
C ILE A 232 17.98 -24.83 51.91
N GLN A 233 16.85 -25.40 51.47
CA GLN A 233 16.40 -26.71 51.95
C GLN A 233 17.41 -27.82 51.62
N ASN A 234 17.99 -27.81 50.43
CA ASN A 234 19.00 -28.78 50.03
C ASN A 234 20.27 -28.66 50.89
N GLN A 235 20.75 -27.45 51.16
CA GLN A 235 21.88 -27.21 52.06
C GLN A 235 21.60 -27.72 53.48
N GLN A 236 20.38 -27.49 54.00
CA GLN A 236 19.95 -28.01 55.30
C GLN A 236 19.93 -29.54 55.34
N LEU A 237 19.39 -30.19 54.30
CA LEU A 237 19.37 -31.64 54.17
C LEU A 237 20.77 -32.23 54.11
N VAL A 238 21.69 -31.61 53.35
CA VAL A 238 23.10 -32.04 53.29
C VAL A 238 23.78 -31.92 54.66
N HIS A 239 23.57 -30.80 55.37
CA HIS A 239 24.13 -30.61 56.71
C HIS A 239 23.58 -31.64 57.70
N TYR A 240 22.28 -31.91 57.65
CA TYR A 240 21.61 -32.90 58.50
C TYR A 240 22.13 -34.32 58.20
N ALA A 241 22.25 -34.70 56.93
CA ALA A 241 22.81 -35.99 56.52
C ALA A 241 24.26 -36.18 57.01
N PHE A 242 25.10 -35.14 56.87
CA PHE A 242 26.49 -35.17 57.36
C PHE A 242 26.56 -35.32 58.88
N TYR A 243 25.75 -34.55 59.61
CA TYR A 243 25.68 -34.60 61.07
C TYR A 243 25.24 -35.98 61.58
N ASN A 244 24.20 -36.55 60.96
CA ASN A 244 23.70 -37.88 61.31
C ASN A 244 24.71 -38.98 61.00
N ALA A 245 25.38 -38.91 59.84
CA ALA A 245 26.46 -39.84 59.52
C ALA A 245 27.59 -39.77 60.56
N HIS A 246 27.94 -38.57 61.04
CA HIS A 246 28.94 -38.40 62.09
C HIS A 246 28.50 -39.02 63.43
N LYS A 247 27.25 -38.78 63.85
CA LYS A 247 26.68 -39.37 65.07
C LYS A 247 26.64 -40.90 65.03
N VAL A 248 26.34 -41.50 63.88
CA VAL A 248 26.34 -42.96 63.70
C VAL A 248 27.77 -43.51 63.68
N ARG A 249 28.71 -42.80 63.04
CA ARG A 249 30.09 -43.25 62.89
C ARG A 249 30.84 -43.34 64.22
N ALA A 250 30.58 -42.46 65.19
CA ALA A 250 31.27 -42.45 66.48
C ALA A 250 31.10 -43.73 67.32
N PRO A 251 29.87 -44.19 67.67
CA PRO A 251 29.68 -45.46 68.38
C PRO A 251 30.08 -46.67 67.52
N LEU A 252 29.86 -46.63 66.19
CA LEU A 252 30.30 -47.72 65.31
C LEU A 252 31.82 -47.91 65.31
N ALA A 253 32.59 -46.82 65.23
CA ALA A 253 34.05 -46.87 65.31
C ALA A 253 34.53 -47.38 66.68
N ARG A 254 33.86 -46.99 67.77
CA ARG A 254 34.13 -47.51 69.12
C ARG A 254 33.88 -49.02 69.22
N ILE A 255 32.75 -49.52 68.69
CA ILE A 255 32.44 -50.95 68.64
C ILE A 255 33.52 -51.72 67.87
N LEU A 256 33.85 -51.26 66.66
CA LEU A 256 34.88 -51.90 65.83
C LEU A 256 36.25 -51.91 66.52
N GLY A 257 36.64 -50.81 67.17
CA GLY A 257 37.87 -50.72 67.92
C GLY A 257 37.92 -51.68 69.12
N LEU A 258 36.84 -51.78 69.90
CA LEU A 258 36.74 -52.70 71.03
C LEU A 258 36.82 -54.17 70.58
N ILE A 259 36.17 -54.53 69.46
CA ILE A 259 36.28 -55.87 68.86
C ILE A 259 37.72 -56.16 68.46
N GLN A 260 38.40 -55.19 67.83
CA GLN A 260 39.78 -55.34 67.39
C GLN A 260 40.76 -55.48 68.57
N LEU A 261 40.58 -54.70 69.64
CA LEU A 261 41.37 -54.81 70.87
C LEU A 261 41.20 -56.18 71.53
N LEU A 262 39.95 -56.66 71.66
CA LEU A 262 39.66 -57.99 72.20
C LEU A 262 40.30 -59.11 71.35
N ALA A 263 40.31 -58.95 70.02
CA ALA A 263 40.92 -59.93 69.11
C ALA A 263 42.46 -59.94 69.14
N MET A 264 43.10 -58.85 69.58
CA MET A 264 44.56 -58.75 69.73
C MET A 264 45.07 -59.33 71.05
N GLU A 265 44.18 -59.58 72.02
CA GLU A 265 44.55 -60.04 73.35
C GLU A 265 44.74 -61.57 73.36
N TYR A 266 45.93 -62.04 73.76
CA TYR A 266 46.26 -63.46 73.80
C TYR A 266 45.84 -64.06 75.15
N GLN A 267 44.89 -65.01 75.13
CA GLN A 267 44.24 -65.59 76.33
C GLN A 267 43.70 -64.52 77.29
N PRO A 268 42.70 -63.71 76.87
CA PRO A 268 42.09 -62.72 77.74
C PRO A 268 41.47 -63.39 78.95
N SER A 269 41.63 -62.78 80.13
CA SER A 269 40.97 -63.25 81.34
C SER A 269 39.44 -63.16 81.20
N GLU A 270 38.70 -63.92 82.00
CA GLU A 270 37.24 -63.87 81.99
C GLU A 270 36.72 -62.46 82.31
N ASP A 271 37.36 -61.77 83.25
CA ASP A 271 37.04 -60.39 83.62
C ASP A 271 37.32 -59.41 82.47
N THR A 272 38.43 -59.59 81.76
CA THR A 272 38.80 -58.75 80.60
C THR A 272 37.79 -58.95 79.45
N THR A 273 37.45 -60.20 79.15
CA THR A 273 36.46 -60.54 78.12
C THR A 273 35.10 -59.94 78.44
N LYS A 274 34.68 -60.05 79.72
CA LYS A 274 33.41 -59.50 80.20
C LYS A 274 33.38 -57.97 80.10
N PHE A 275 34.48 -57.29 80.41
CA PHE A 275 34.62 -55.84 80.26
C PHE A 275 34.44 -55.39 78.79
N TYR A 276 35.12 -56.03 77.84
CA TYR A 276 34.99 -55.69 76.42
C TYR A 276 33.58 -55.97 75.88
N LEU A 277 33.00 -57.14 76.20
CA LEU A 277 31.64 -57.48 75.77
C LEU A 277 30.60 -56.51 76.34
N GLN A 278 30.75 -56.12 77.60
CA GLN A 278 29.86 -55.14 78.22
C GLN A 278 30.00 -53.76 77.58
N SER A 279 31.24 -53.32 77.34
CA SER A 279 31.52 -52.06 76.64
C SER A 279 30.97 -52.04 75.21
N ILE A 280 31.08 -53.16 74.47
CA ILE A 280 30.49 -53.31 73.14
C ILE A 280 28.97 -53.19 73.21
N ASN A 281 28.33 -53.91 74.16
CA ASN A 281 26.88 -53.87 74.33
C ASN A 281 26.36 -52.46 74.67
N ASP A 282 27.10 -51.70 75.48
CA ASP A 282 26.72 -50.33 75.83
C ASP A 282 26.85 -49.38 74.62
N ASN A 283 27.90 -49.52 73.79
CA ASN A 283 28.01 -48.75 72.54
C ASN A 283 26.94 -49.15 71.51
N ILE A 284 26.51 -50.42 71.46
CA ILE A 284 25.39 -50.88 70.62
C ILE A 284 24.07 -50.23 71.05
N LYS A 285 23.81 -50.14 72.37
CA LYS A 285 22.64 -49.43 72.89
C LYS A 285 22.67 -47.94 72.52
N GLU A 286 23.83 -47.30 72.66
CA GLU A 286 24.02 -45.91 72.26
C GLU A 286 23.76 -45.70 70.76
N LEU A 287 24.27 -46.59 69.90
CA LEU A 287 24.00 -46.57 68.47
C LEU A 287 22.51 -46.72 68.14
N ASN A 288 21.81 -47.64 68.83
CA ASN A 288 20.36 -47.81 68.66
C ASN A 288 19.57 -46.55 69.04
N GLU A 289 19.95 -45.88 70.14
CA GLU A 289 19.34 -44.61 70.53
C GLU A 289 19.61 -43.50 69.49
N VAL A 290 20.83 -43.41 68.95
CA VAL A 290 21.15 -42.48 67.86
C VAL A 290 20.27 -42.75 66.62
N VAL A 291 20.14 -44.00 66.19
CA VAL A 291 19.31 -44.37 65.02
C VAL A 291 17.84 -44.05 65.26
N LYS A 292 17.32 -44.33 66.47
CA LYS A 292 15.95 -44.01 66.85
C LYS A 292 15.67 -42.51 66.82
N ASN A 293 16.60 -41.70 67.32
CA ASN A 293 16.49 -40.24 67.31
C ASN A 293 16.48 -39.70 65.86
N ILE A 294 17.35 -40.21 64.98
CA ILE A 294 17.37 -39.83 63.55
C ILE A 294 16.01 -40.11 62.90
N HIS A 295 15.40 -41.26 63.17
CA HIS A 295 14.12 -41.63 62.57
C HIS A 295 12.97 -40.71 63.01
N GLN A 296 12.97 -40.29 64.29
CA GLN A 296 11.97 -39.37 64.83
C GLN A 296 12.12 -37.94 64.30
N GLU A 297 13.34 -37.49 64.03
CA GLU A 297 13.62 -36.16 63.49
C GLU A 297 13.37 -36.05 61.96
N THR A 298 13.12 -37.17 61.26
CA THR A 298 12.97 -37.22 59.79
C THR A 298 11.50 -37.32 59.31
N ILE A 299 10.53 -37.44 60.23
CA ILE A 299 9.06 -37.53 59.96
C ILE A 299 8.38 -36.23 60.42
#